data_AF-A0A1Q7NB62-F1
#
_entry.id   AF-A0A1Q7NB62-F1
#
_cell.length_a   1.000
_cell.length_b   1.000
_cell.length_c   1.000
_cell.angle_alpha   90.00
_cell.angle_beta   90.00
_cell.angle_gamma   90.00
#
_symmetry.space_group_name_H-M   'P 1'
#
loop_
_entity.id
_entity.type
_entity.pdbx_description
1 polymer ?
#
loop_
_entity_poly.entity_id
_entity_poly.type
_entity_poly.pdbx_seq_one_letter_code
_entity_poly.pdbx_strand_id
1 'polypeptide(L)' 'MQVPATVYHMQIGKSKAIAIALRFFEQQNSDVSLKDAIMKNNVWIVTISIGMMNPKTRQVRIDANSGEFLTMPNY' A
#
# COMPACT_ATOMS: atom_id res chain seq x y z
N MET A 1 33.85 -12.08 22.07
CA MET A 1 32.73 -12.70 21.33
C MET A 1 31.87 -11.57 20.78
N GLN A 2 31.71 -11.47 19.46
CA GLN A 2 30.79 -10.52 18.84
C GLN A 2 29.40 -11.17 18.79
N VAL A 3 28.43 -10.54 19.46
CA VAL A 3 27.01 -10.89 19.32
C VAL A 3 26.55 -10.46 17.93
N PRO A 4 25.95 -11.34 17.11
CA PRO A 4 25.42 -10.93 15.82
C PRO A 4 24.26 -9.95 16.06
N ALA A 5 24.31 -8.78 15.43
CA ALA A 5 23.20 -7.86 15.42
C ALA A 5 22.05 -8.49 14.63
N THR A 6 20.99 -8.90 15.32
CA THR A 6 19.74 -9.32 14.68
C THR A 6 19.15 -8.09 13.98
N VAL A 7 19.27 -8.04 12.65
CA VAL A 7 18.63 -7.00 11.85
C VAL A 7 17.14 -7.31 11.81
N TYR A 8 16.36 -6.60 12.62
CA TYR A 8 14.91 -6.60 12.47
C TYR A 8 14.59 -5.82 11.19
N HIS A 9 14.28 -6.53 10.11
CA HIS A 9 13.65 -5.92 8.95
C HIS A 9 12.27 -5.41 9.38
N MET A 10 12.20 -4.13 9.75
CA MET A 10 10.94 -3.47 10.11
C MET A 10 10.07 -3.37 8.87
N GLN A 11 9.14 -4.32 8.73
CA GLN A 11 8.11 -4.28 7.72
C GLN A 11 7.25 -3.04 7.90
N ILE A 12 6.78 -2.48 6.78
CA ILE A 12 5.85 -1.37 6.82
C ILE A 12 4.52 -1.82 7.41
N GLY A 13 4.01 -1.06 8.37
CA GLY A 13 2.70 -1.29 8.96
C GLY A 13 1.55 -0.85 8.05
N LYS A 14 0.33 -1.26 8.42
CA LYS A 14 -0.92 -0.94 7.70
C LYS A 14 -1.07 0.56 7.40
N SER A 15 -0.82 1.41 8.39
CA SER A 15 -0.93 2.87 8.26
C SER A 15 0.03 3.43 7.21
N LYS A 16 1.28 2.93 7.17
CA LYS A 16 2.28 3.35 6.19
C LYS A 16 1.90 2.88 4.78
N ALA A 17 1.41 1.65 4.62
CA ALA A 17 0.92 1.15 3.33
C ALA A 17 -0.27 1.97 2.81
N ILE A 18 -1.21 2.33 3.70
CA ILE A 18 -2.34 3.21 3.35
C ILE A 18 -1.84 4.58 2.89
N ALA A 19 -0.91 5.20 3.63
CA ALA A 19 -0.37 6.51 3.28
C ALA A 19 0.33 6.51 1.92
N ILE A 20 1.10 5.46 1.61
CA ILE A 20 1.74 5.28 0.31
C ILE A 20 0.68 5.18 -0.80
N ALA A 21 -0.36 4.36 -0.61
CA ALA A 21 -1.43 4.18 -1.58
C ALA A 21 -2.23 5.47 -1.82
N LEU A 22 -2.64 6.17 -0.76
CA LEU A 22 -3.41 7.41 -0.86
C LEU A 22 -2.61 8.47 -1.60
N ARG A 23 -1.36 8.71 -1.20
CA ARG A 23 -0.49 9.71 -1.83
C ARG A 23 -0.30 9.44 -3.33
N PHE A 24 -0.24 8.18 -3.74
CA PHE A 24 -0.13 7.82 -5.16
C PHE A 24 -1.40 8.21 -5.95
N PHE A 25 -2.60 7.96 -5.40
CA PHE A 25 -3.85 8.29 -6.09
C PHE A 25 -4.23 9.76 -6.01
N GLU A 26 -3.89 10.44 -4.93
CA GLU A 26 -4.11 11.89 -4.72
C GLU A 26 -3.35 12.75 -5.74
N GLN A 27 -2.22 12.26 -6.26
CA GLN A 27 -1.47 12.97 -7.33
C GLN A 27 -2.25 13.12 -8.63
N GLN A 28 -3.21 12.23 -8.89
CA GLN A 28 -3.95 12.14 -10.15
C GLN A 28 -5.45 12.41 -9.98
N ASN A 29 -5.96 12.41 -8.74
CA ASN A 29 -7.39 12.49 -8.45
C ASN A 29 -7.63 13.31 -7.18
N SER A 30 -8.62 14.20 -7.21
CA SER A 30 -8.95 15.07 -6.06
C SER A 30 -9.79 14.37 -4.99
N ASP A 31 -10.55 13.34 -5.35
CA ASP A 31 -11.47 12.63 -4.46
C ASP A 31 -11.02 11.19 -4.28
N VAL A 32 -10.24 10.94 -3.22
CA VAL A 32 -9.67 9.63 -2.92
C VAL A 32 -10.02 9.25 -1.50
N SER A 33 -10.50 8.02 -1.30
CA SER A 33 -10.80 7.50 0.05
C SER A 33 -10.35 6.05 0.18
N LEU A 34 -9.88 5.69 1.38
CA LEU A 34 -9.55 4.31 1.71
C LEU A 34 -10.83 3.49 1.83
N LYS A 35 -10.87 2.33 1.15
CA LYS A 35 -11.93 1.34 1.30
C LYS A 35 -11.50 0.20 2.21
N ASP A 36 -10.31 -0.35 1.98
CA ASP A 36 -9.77 -1.45 2.77
C ASP A 36 -8.24 -1.56 2.63
N ALA A 37 -7.58 -2.20 3.59
CA ALA A 37 -6.18 -2.57 3.52
C ALA A 37 -5.93 -3.88 4.30
N ILE A 38 -5.51 -4.91 3.57
CA ILE A 38 -5.23 -6.25 4.10
C ILE A 38 -3.80 -6.69 3.74
N MET A 39 -3.19 -7.47 4.62
CA MET A 39 -1.90 -8.10 4.37
C MET A 39 -2.12 -9.51 3.83
N LYS A 40 -1.48 -9.86 2.71
CA LYS A 40 -1.45 -11.22 2.16
C LYS A 40 -0.06 -11.55 1.65
N ASN A 41 0.56 -12.60 2.20
CA ASN A 41 1.87 -13.09 1.76
C ASN A 41 2.94 -11.98 1.69
N ASN A 42 3.05 -11.18 2.75
CA ASN A 42 4.00 -10.06 2.81
C ASN A 42 3.75 -8.92 1.80
N VAL A 43 2.53 -8.85 1.26
CA VAL A 43 2.09 -7.79 0.37
C VAL A 43 0.87 -7.12 1.00
N TRP A 44 0.96 -5.81 1.15
CA TRP A 44 -0.20 -4.98 1.44
C TRP A 44 -1.03 -4.82 0.18
N ILE A 45 -2.27 -5.27 0.25
CA ILE A 45 -3.29 -5.06 -0.77
C ILE A 45 -4.17 -3.93 -0.25
N VAL A 46 -3.99 -2.73 -0.81
CA VAL A 46 -4.74 -1.54 -0.43
C VAL A 46 -5.78 -1.24 -1.50
N THR A 47 -7.03 -1.15 -1.09
CA THR A 47 -8.18 -0.88 -1.94
C THR A 47 -8.66 0.54 -1.70
N ILE A 48 -8.67 1.35 -2.76
CA ILE A 48 -8.98 2.77 -2.75
C ILE A 48 -10.24 3.02 -3.60
N SER A 49 -11.10 3.91 -3.13
CA SER A 49 -12.24 4.42 -3.90
C SER A 49 -11.91 5.82 -4.42
N ILE A 50 -12.14 6.04 -5.72
CA ILE A 50 -11.84 7.29 -6.42
C ILE A 50 -13.13 7.89 -6.98
N GLY A 51 -13.40 9.15 -6.65
CA GLY A 51 -14.58 9.91 -7.09
C GLY A 51 -15.78 9.76 -6.14
N MET A 52 -16.46 10.88 -5.84
CA MET A 52 -17.65 10.86 -4.98
C MET A 52 -18.94 10.45 -5.73
N MET A 53 -19.15 10.97 -6.94
CA MET A 53 -20.42 10.77 -7.68
C MET A 53 -20.48 9.44 -8.45
N ASN A 54 -19.34 8.93 -8.91
CA ASN A 54 -19.25 7.63 -9.59
C ASN A 54 -17.99 6.89 -9.12
N PRO A 55 -18.02 6.28 -7.92
CA PRO A 55 -16.83 5.76 -7.27
C PRO A 55 -16.24 4.59 -8.05
N LYS A 56 -15.00 4.75 -8.50
CA LYS A 56 -14.20 3.66 -9.09
C LYS A 56 -13.31 3.06 -8.02
N THR A 57 -13.37 1.75 -7.87
CA THR A 57 -12.45 1.03 -6.98
C THR A 57 -11.14 0.73 -7.73
N ARG A 58 -10.02 1.08 -7.10
CA ARG A 58 -8.66 0.73 -7.53
C ARG A 58 -7.95 -0.04 -6.43
N GLN A 59 -7.04 -0.91 -6.82
CA GLN A 59 -6.26 -1.69 -5.88
C GLN A 59 -4.78 -1.54 -6.22
N VAL A 60 -3.97 -1.33 -5.19
CA VAL A 60 -2.50 -1.35 -5.29
C VAL A 60 -1.96 -2.48 -4.44
N ARG A 61 -0.83 -3.01 -4.90
CA ARG A 61 -0.03 -3.99 -4.17
C ARG A 61 1.26 -3.32 -3.74
N ILE A 62 1.57 -3.39 -2.46
CA ILE A 62 2.76 -2.76 -1.87
C ILE A 62 3.54 -3.84 -1.15
N ASP A 63 4.82 -4.00 -1.48
CA ASP A 63 5.70 -4.92 -0.77
C ASP A 63 5.87 -4.48 0.70
N ALA A 64 5.66 -5.39 1.65
CA ALA A 64 5.71 -5.04 3.06
C ALA A 64 7.13 -4.80 3.58
N ASN A 65 8.17 -5.26 2.89
CA ASN A 65 9.56 -5.05 3.32
C ASN A 65 10.10 -3.71 2.82
N SER A 66 9.83 -3.35 1.56
CA SER A 66 10.36 -2.13 0.94
C SER A 66 9.38 -0.96 0.95
N GLY A 67 8.07 -1.23 0.94
CA GLY A 67 7.04 -0.22 0.72
C GLY A 67 6.90 0.20 -0.75
N GLU A 68 7.51 -0.53 -1.67
CA GLU A 68 7.40 -0.27 -3.10
C GLU A 68 6.13 -0.86 -3.70
N PHE A 69 5.63 -0.23 -4.77
CA PHE A 69 4.53 -0.78 -5.54
C PHE A 69 5.00 -2.02 -6.30
N LEU A 70 4.33 -3.14 -6.06
CA LEU A 70 4.47 -4.31 -6.90
C LEU A 70 3.68 -4.06 -8.18
N THR A 71 4.36 -4.13 -9.32
CA THR A 71 3.80 -3.86 -10.64
C THR A 71 2.44 -4.53 -10.78
N MET A 72 1.40 -3.73 -11.06
CA MET A 72 0.06 -4.26 -11.25
C MET A 72 0.09 -5.22 -12.45
N PRO A 73 -0.52 -6.42 -12.35
CA PRO A 73 -0.74 -7.22 -13.55
C PRO A 73 -1.60 -6.37 -14.51
N ASN A 74 -1.06 -6.11 -15.70
CA ASN A 74 -1.72 -5.41 -16.78
C ASN A 74 -3.17 -5.92 -16.93
N TYR A 75 -4.14 -4.99 -16.93
CA TYR A 75 -5.51 -5.24 -17.35
C TYR A 75 -5.60 -5.13 -18.87
#